data_AF-A0A916SFS9-F1
#
_entry.id   AF-A0A916SFS9-F1
#
_cell.length_a   1.000
_cell.length_b   1.000
_cell.length_c   1.000
_cell.angle_alpha   90.00
_cell.angle_beta   90.00
_cell.angle_gamma   90.00
#
_symmetry.space_group_name_H-M   'P 1'
#
loop_
_entity.id
_entity.type
_entity.pdbx_description
1 polymer ?
#
loop_
_entity_poly.entity_id
_entity_poly.type
_entity_poly.pdbx_seq_one_letter_code
_entity_poly.pdbx_strand_id
1 'polypeptide(L)'
;MKFIKKTARVIKIALSVSLISVALTGCLSKWQTFHIDFGIGKKLEKDWKGTSVQSFESRFGAPTEKTTTNNVTTMKWIASKLHWVSSQLYNQPLGPNMYMRVYKPAHYETANCILAISSEGGIITGVKIISDATIERKSLCQTSFGR
;
A
#
# COMPACT_ATOMS: atom_id res chain seq x y z
N MET A 1 -29.52 38.11 63.36
CA MET A 1 -29.38 37.05 62.34
C MET A 1 -28.85 37.65 61.05
N LYS A 2 -28.02 36.87 60.34
CA LYS A 2 -27.10 37.20 59.24
C LYS A 2 -27.71 38.00 58.07
N PHE A 3 -26.92 38.90 57.45
CA PHE A 3 -26.72 38.95 55.99
C PHE A 3 -25.37 39.63 55.62
N ILE A 4 -24.35 38.75 55.51
CA ILE A 4 -23.22 38.65 54.57
C ILE A 4 -22.79 39.91 53.79
N LYS A 5 -21.55 40.35 54.10
CA LYS A 5 -20.71 41.31 53.36
C LYS A 5 -20.31 40.78 51.98
N LYS A 6 -20.41 41.64 50.95
CA LYS A 6 -19.81 41.49 49.62
C LYS A 6 -18.28 41.44 49.74
N THR A 7 -17.65 40.42 49.17
CA THR A 7 -16.21 40.41 48.89
C THR A 7 -15.99 40.11 47.42
N ALA A 8 -15.47 41.12 46.73
CA ALA A 8 -14.92 41.02 45.39
C ALA A 8 -13.71 40.07 45.41
N ARG A 9 -13.68 39.10 44.49
CA ARG A 9 -12.46 38.34 44.18
C ARG A 9 -12.06 38.61 42.74
N VAL A 10 -10.98 39.38 42.64
CA VAL A 10 -10.15 39.58 41.45
C VAL A 10 -9.54 38.22 41.09
N ILE A 11 -9.91 37.67 39.93
CA ILE A 11 -9.24 36.50 39.36
C ILE A 11 -8.27 37.01 38.29
N LYS A 12 -6.98 36.85 38.59
CA LYS A 12 -5.83 37.18 37.73
C LYS A 12 -5.89 36.34 36.46
N ILE A 13 -5.96 36.99 35.31
CA ILE A 13 -5.78 36.35 34.00
C ILE A 13 -4.27 36.17 33.79
N ALA A 14 -3.80 34.94 33.92
CA ALA A 14 -2.44 34.56 33.59
C ALA A 14 -2.31 34.43 32.07
N LEU A 15 -1.45 35.25 31.48
CA LEU A 15 -0.92 35.09 30.12
C LEU A 15 -0.11 33.79 30.05
N SER A 16 -0.64 32.78 29.37
CA SER A 16 0.14 31.61 28.95
C SER A 16 0.25 31.59 27.43
N VAL A 17 1.46 31.91 26.97
CA VAL A 17 1.99 31.66 25.64
C VAL A 17 1.77 30.21 25.25
N SER A 18 1.20 29.95 24.07
CA SER A 18 1.36 28.67 23.37
C SER A 18 1.17 28.91 21.86
N LEU A 19 2.28 29.22 21.19
CA LEU A 19 2.43 29.07 19.75
C LEU A 19 2.41 27.57 19.42
N ILE A 20 1.32 27.11 18.83
CA ILE A 20 1.10 25.75 18.29
C ILE A 20 0.27 26.02 17.01
N SER A 21 0.61 25.69 15.77
CA SER A 21 1.63 24.83 15.19
C SER A 21 1.95 25.36 13.79
N VAL A 22 3.23 25.33 13.38
CA VAL A 22 3.55 25.33 11.95
C VAL A 22 3.15 23.94 11.44
N ALA A 23 2.08 23.87 10.66
CA ALA A 23 1.67 22.65 10.00
C ALA A 23 2.81 22.20 9.06
N LEU A 24 3.50 21.13 9.44
CA LEU A 24 4.34 20.33 8.57
C LEU A 24 3.46 19.72 7.48
N THR A 25 3.24 20.46 6.39
CA THR A 25 2.83 19.88 5.11
C THR A 25 4.04 19.19 4.50
N GLY A 26 4.36 17.99 5.01
CA GLY A 26 5.51 17.22 4.55
C GLY A 26 5.34 15.73 4.86
N CYS A 27 5.02 14.96 3.82
CA CYS A 27 5.12 13.50 3.75
C CYS A 27 4.01 12.65 4.43
N LEU A 28 2.75 12.89 4.05
CA LEU A 28 1.64 11.93 4.21
C LEU A 28 1.63 10.78 3.17
N SER A 29 2.59 10.74 2.23
CA SER A 29 2.57 9.79 1.11
C SER A 29 3.08 8.39 1.44
N LYS A 30 3.86 8.20 2.53
CA LYS A 30 4.46 6.90 2.85
C LYS A 30 3.51 5.94 3.60
N TRP A 31 2.53 6.50 4.32
CA TRP A 31 1.55 5.72 5.07
C TRP A 31 0.42 5.17 4.18
N GLN A 32 0.07 5.86 3.09
CA GLN A 32 -0.98 5.41 2.17
C GLN A 32 -0.60 4.15 1.40
N THR A 33 0.64 4.02 0.91
CA THR A 33 1.08 2.82 0.17
C THR A 33 1.03 1.56 1.06
N PHE A 34 1.51 1.66 2.31
CA PHE A 34 1.57 0.52 3.22
C PHE A 34 0.18 -0.01 3.64
N HIS A 35 -0.79 0.89 3.83
CA HIS A 35 -2.17 0.50 4.20
C HIS A 35 -2.95 -0.08 3.02
N ILE A 36 -2.73 0.43 1.80
CA ILE A 36 -3.36 -0.09 0.58
C ILE A 36 -2.83 -1.51 0.32
N ASP A 37 -1.52 -1.71 0.36
CA ASP A 37 -0.87 -3.02 0.12
C ASP A 37 -1.35 -4.09 1.11
N PHE A 38 -1.48 -3.73 2.39
CA PHE A 38 -1.94 -4.66 3.44
C PHE A 38 -3.43 -5.00 3.33
N GLY A 39 -4.27 -4.04 2.95
CA GLY A 39 -5.71 -4.26 2.76
C GLY A 39 -6.01 -5.15 1.56
N ILE A 40 -5.31 -4.95 0.45
CA ILE A 40 -5.49 -5.74 -0.76
C ILE A 40 -4.98 -7.17 -0.57
N GLY A 41 -3.81 -7.35 0.05
CA GLY A 41 -3.28 -8.69 0.34
C GLY A 41 -4.27 -9.53 1.14
N LYS A 42 -4.88 -8.95 2.18
CA LYS A 42 -5.92 -9.61 2.98
C LYS A 42 -7.17 -9.96 2.19
N LYS A 43 -7.57 -9.10 1.24
CA LYS A 43 -8.73 -9.37 0.39
C LYS A 43 -8.45 -10.56 -0.54
N LEU A 44 -7.31 -10.58 -1.22
CA LEU A 44 -6.90 -11.71 -2.04
C LEU A 44 -6.72 -12.99 -1.23
N GLU A 45 -6.19 -12.89 -0.01
CA GLU A 45 -6.14 -14.04 0.89
C GLU A 45 -7.55 -14.56 1.22
N LYS A 46 -8.51 -13.68 1.51
CA LYS A 46 -9.90 -14.07 1.75
C LYS A 46 -10.55 -14.72 0.52
N ASP A 47 -10.25 -14.24 -0.68
CA ASP A 47 -10.85 -14.73 -1.93
C ASP A 47 -10.39 -16.17 -2.26
N TRP A 48 -9.17 -16.56 -1.86
CA TRP A 48 -8.52 -17.78 -2.33
C TRP A 48 -8.11 -18.78 -1.25
N LYS A 49 -7.93 -18.36 0.00
CA LYS A 49 -7.55 -19.28 1.08
C LYS A 49 -8.59 -20.39 1.25
N GLY A 50 -8.10 -21.63 1.38
CA GLY A 50 -8.95 -22.82 1.48
C GLY A 50 -9.44 -23.37 0.14
N THR A 51 -9.17 -22.70 -0.99
CA THR A 51 -9.45 -23.23 -2.32
C THR A 51 -8.31 -24.12 -2.83
N SER A 52 -8.58 -24.96 -3.82
CA SER A 52 -7.53 -25.78 -4.45
C SER A 52 -6.66 -24.93 -5.38
N VAL A 53 -5.36 -25.24 -5.41
CA VAL A 53 -4.41 -24.65 -6.36
C VAL A 53 -4.87 -24.89 -7.80
N GLN A 54 -5.44 -26.06 -8.08
CA GLN A 54 -5.99 -26.38 -9.40
C GLN A 54 -7.10 -25.41 -9.83
N SER A 55 -7.97 -24.98 -8.90
CA SER A 55 -8.99 -23.97 -9.21
C SER A 55 -8.34 -22.63 -9.56
N PHE A 56 -7.27 -22.25 -8.87
CA PHE A 56 -6.53 -21.03 -9.17
C PHE A 56 -5.85 -21.10 -10.54
N GLU A 57 -5.13 -22.20 -10.80
CA GLU A 57 -4.46 -22.48 -12.09
C GLU A 57 -5.45 -22.52 -13.25
N SER A 58 -6.66 -23.07 -13.05
CA SER A 58 -7.68 -23.08 -14.11
C SER A 58 -8.12 -21.69 -14.56
N ARG A 59 -8.00 -20.69 -13.67
CA ARG A 59 -8.44 -19.31 -13.93
C ARG A 59 -7.32 -18.42 -14.45
N PHE A 60 -6.09 -18.65 -13.98
CA PHE A 60 -4.95 -17.74 -14.24
C PHE A 60 -3.77 -18.41 -14.95
N GLY A 61 -3.88 -19.69 -15.28
CA GLY A 61 -2.81 -20.49 -15.87
C GLY A 61 -1.81 -21.00 -14.83
N ALA A 62 -0.78 -21.70 -15.32
CA ALA A 62 0.28 -22.26 -14.51
C ALA A 62 1.14 -21.15 -13.85
N PRO A 63 1.73 -21.42 -12.67
CA PRO A 63 2.62 -20.46 -12.03
C PRO A 63 3.91 -20.24 -12.83
N THR A 64 4.47 -19.04 -12.74
CA THR A 64 5.76 -18.68 -13.33
C THR A 64 6.92 -19.36 -12.59
N GLU A 65 6.81 -19.50 -11.28
CA GLU A 65 7.79 -20.19 -10.44
C GLU A 65 7.07 -21.09 -9.44
N LYS A 66 7.67 -22.24 -9.12
CA LYS A 66 7.15 -23.19 -8.13
C LYS A 66 8.31 -23.77 -7.32
N THR A 67 8.21 -23.68 -6.00
CA THR A 67 9.23 -24.20 -5.08
C THR A 67 8.53 -24.90 -3.91
N THR A 68 9.00 -26.09 -3.56
CA THR A 68 8.45 -26.86 -2.44
C THR A 68 9.52 -27.06 -1.38
N THR A 69 9.22 -26.64 -0.16
CA THR A 69 10.12 -26.78 1.00
C THR A 69 9.28 -27.17 2.21
N ASN A 70 9.70 -28.19 2.97
CA ASN A 70 9.04 -28.62 4.20
C ASN A 70 7.51 -28.83 4.03
N ASN A 71 7.10 -29.55 2.97
CA ASN A 71 5.69 -29.80 2.62
C ASN A 71 4.83 -28.58 2.25
N VAL A 72 5.42 -27.38 2.24
CA VAL A 72 4.77 -26.16 1.76
C VAL A 72 5.27 -25.87 0.35
N THR A 73 4.34 -25.82 -0.61
CA THR A 73 4.62 -25.39 -1.98
C THR A 73 4.27 -23.92 -2.13
N THR A 74 5.29 -23.10 -2.42
CA THR A 74 5.12 -21.69 -2.77
C THR A 74 5.20 -21.54 -4.29
N MET A 75 4.23 -20.83 -4.85
CA MET A 75 4.08 -20.62 -6.29
C MET A 75 3.93 -19.13 -6.57
N LYS A 76 4.44 -18.65 -7.70
CA LYS A 76 4.33 -17.24 -8.11
C LYS A 76 3.54 -17.08 -9.39
N TRP A 77 2.71 -16.04 -9.43
CA TRP A 77 2.05 -15.56 -10.64
C TRP A 77 2.42 -14.11 -10.89
N ILE A 78 2.58 -13.77 -12.17
CA ILE A 78 2.88 -12.42 -12.62
C ILE A 78 1.77 -11.97 -13.55
N ALA A 79 1.19 -10.81 -13.27
CA ALA A 79 0.30 -10.11 -14.19
C ALA A 79 0.95 -8.80 -14.61
N SER A 80 1.00 -8.55 -15.92
CA SER A 80 1.60 -7.35 -16.49
C SER A 80 0.56 -6.62 -17.33
N LYS A 81 0.54 -5.29 -17.23
CA LYS A 81 -0.36 -4.44 -18.03
C LYS A 81 0.39 -3.22 -18.53
N LEU A 82 0.35 -3.02 -19.84
CA LEU A 82 0.79 -1.76 -20.44
C LEU A 82 -0.21 -0.66 -20.08
N HIS A 83 0.27 0.47 -19.57
CA HIS A 83 -0.58 1.61 -19.29
C HIS A 83 0.09 2.92 -19.68
N TRP A 84 -0.75 3.92 -19.95
CA TRP A 84 -0.31 5.27 -20.22
C TRP A 84 0.07 5.97 -18.92
N VAL A 85 1.24 6.61 -18.92
CA VAL A 85 1.71 7.46 -17.84
C VAL A 85 1.74 8.89 -18.37
N SER A 86 1.01 9.78 -17.69
CA SER A 86 1.04 11.21 -18.01
C SER A 86 2.44 11.77 -17.82
N SER A 87 2.76 12.84 -18.56
CA SER A 87 4.01 13.56 -18.38
C SER A 87 4.21 13.96 -16.91
N GLN A 88 5.41 13.73 -16.39
CA GLN A 88 5.71 13.98 -14.99
C GLN A 88 7.13 14.50 -14.81
N LEU A 89 7.32 15.30 -13.76
CA LEU A 89 8.65 15.71 -13.30
C LEU A 89 9.17 14.70 -12.29
N TYR A 90 10.34 14.12 -12.52
CA TYR A 90 11.00 13.20 -11.59
C TYR A 90 12.39 13.69 -11.21
N ASN A 91 12.88 13.26 -10.05
CA ASN A 91 14.22 13.59 -9.58
C ASN A 91 15.20 12.53 -10.08
N GLN A 92 16.15 12.93 -10.91
CA GLN A 92 17.24 12.08 -11.38
C GLN A 92 18.48 12.33 -10.52
N PRO A 93 19.12 11.29 -9.95
CA PRO A 93 20.37 11.45 -9.23
C PRO A 93 21.50 11.84 -10.19
N LEU A 94 22.28 12.84 -9.81
CA LEU A 94 23.49 13.26 -10.52
C LEU A 94 24.77 12.98 -9.73
N GLY A 95 24.63 12.45 -8.51
CA GLY A 95 25.73 12.13 -7.59
C GLY A 95 25.22 11.99 -6.16
N PRO A 96 26.12 11.77 -5.18
CA PRO A 96 25.74 11.74 -3.77
C PRO A 96 25.04 13.06 -3.37
N ASN A 97 23.81 12.96 -2.87
CA ASN A 97 22.99 14.11 -2.43
C ASN A 97 22.67 15.17 -3.51
N MET A 98 22.92 14.90 -4.80
CA MET A 98 22.58 15.80 -5.90
C MET A 98 21.46 15.20 -6.75
N TYR A 99 20.38 15.96 -6.92
CA TYR A 99 19.23 15.57 -7.73
C TYR A 99 18.86 16.70 -8.68
N MET A 100 18.56 16.35 -9.93
CA MET A 100 18.01 17.26 -10.91
C MET A 100 16.57 16.88 -11.22
N ARG A 101 15.69 17.88 -11.29
CA ARG A 101 14.31 17.66 -11.69
C ARG A 101 14.24 17.61 -13.21
N VAL A 102 13.86 16.44 -13.75
CA VAL A 102 13.81 16.18 -15.18
C VAL A 102 12.36 15.98 -15.62
N TYR A 103 12.04 16.53 -16.77
CA TYR A 103 10.75 16.30 -17.43
C TYR A 103 10.77 14.95 -18.14
N LYS A 104 9.89 14.04 -17.73
CA LYS A 104 9.58 12.81 -18.46
C LYS A 104 8.33 13.07 -19.30
N PRO A 105 8.40 12.99 -20.64
CA PRO A 105 7.22 13.10 -21.48
C PRO A 105 6.26 11.94 -21.20
N ALA A 106 5.00 12.10 -21.62
CA ALA A 106 4.02 11.03 -21.50
C ALA A 106 4.42 9.82 -22.37
N HIS A 107 4.24 8.62 -21.86
CA HIS A 107 4.71 7.38 -22.49
C HIS A 107 3.95 6.17 -21.93
N TYR A 108 4.11 5.03 -22.58
CA TYR A 108 3.64 3.77 -22.05
C TYR A 108 4.68 3.13 -21.13
N GLU A 109 4.23 2.60 -20.00
CA GLU A 109 5.03 1.77 -19.11
C GLU A 109 4.31 0.44 -18.82
N THR A 110 5.08 -0.59 -18.51
CA THR A 110 4.55 -1.89 -18.08
C THR A 110 4.45 -1.89 -16.56
N ALA A 111 3.23 -1.90 -16.06
CA ALA A 111 2.92 -2.14 -14.66
C ALA A 111 2.89 -3.65 -14.40
N ASN A 112 3.46 -4.08 -13.27
CA ASN A 112 3.53 -5.48 -12.88
C ASN A 112 2.88 -5.71 -11.51
N CYS A 113 2.22 -6.85 -11.37
CA CYS A 113 1.82 -7.44 -10.12
C CYS A 113 2.51 -8.80 -10.00
N ILE A 114 3.05 -9.10 -8.81
CA ILE A 114 3.63 -10.40 -8.48
C ILE A 114 2.93 -10.92 -7.22
N LEU A 115 2.25 -12.05 -7.36
CA LEU A 115 1.56 -12.75 -6.28
C LEU A 115 2.34 -14.02 -5.92
N ALA A 116 2.52 -14.29 -4.64
CA ALA A 116 2.98 -15.56 -4.12
C ALA A 116 1.84 -16.28 -3.39
N ILE A 117 1.63 -17.54 -3.71
CA ILE A 117 0.63 -18.41 -3.09
C ILE A 117 1.35 -19.55 -2.41
N SER A 118 1.07 -19.76 -1.13
CA SER A 118 1.52 -20.92 -0.38
C SER A 118 0.41 -21.96 -0.34
N SER A 119 0.78 -23.23 -0.48
CA SER A 119 -0.14 -24.35 -0.46
C SER A 119 0.43 -25.56 0.27
N GLU A 120 -0.47 -26.32 0.89
CA GLU A 120 -0.19 -27.58 1.56
C GLU A 120 -1.23 -28.60 1.09
N GLY A 121 -0.80 -29.78 0.65
CA GLY A 121 -1.71 -30.80 0.12
C GLY A 121 -2.56 -30.34 -1.08
N GLY A 122 -2.09 -29.34 -1.85
CA GLY A 122 -2.82 -28.76 -2.98
C GLY A 122 -3.91 -27.74 -2.61
N ILE A 123 -4.04 -27.39 -1.32
CA ILE A 123 -4.95 -26.35 -0.83
C ILE A 123 -4.16 -25.08 -0.53
N ILE A 124 -4.70 -23.93 -0.93
CA ILE A 124 -4.09 -22.62 -0.70
C ILE A 124 -4.20 -22.28 0.80
N THR A 125 -3.06 -22.10 1.44
CA THR A 125 -2.95 -21.74 2.87
C THR A 125 -2.63 -20.26 3.08
N GLY A 126 -2.03 -19.60 2.08
CA GLY A 126 -1.69 -18.18 2.18
C GLY A 126 -1.51 -17.53 0.81
N VAL A 127 -1.76 -16.22 0.78
CA VAL A 127 -1.57 -15.36 -0.38
C VAL A 127 -0.79 -14.12 0.04
N LYS A 128 0.29 -13.82 -0.66
CA LYS A 128 1.16 -12.68 -0.39
C LYS A 128 1.41 -11.92 -1.67
N ILE A 129 1.26 -10.60 -1.60
CA ILE A 129 1.67 -9.71 -2.68
C ILE A 129 3.15 -9.41 -2.52
N ILE A 130 3.96 -9.74 -3.54
CA ILE A 130 5.39 -9.41 -3.59
C ILE A 130 5.57 -8.00 -4.17
N SER A 131 4.81 -7.67 -5.21
CA SER A 131 4.85 -6.37 -5.88
C SER A 131 3.47 -6.07 -6.43
N ASP A 132 3.02 -4.83 -6.29
CA ASP A 132 1.75 -4.36 -6.84
C ASP A 132 1.92 -2.99 -7.46
N ALA A 133 1.70 -2.90 -8.76
CA ALA A 133 1.58 -1.63 -9.44
C ALA A 133 0.17 -1.06 -9.25
N THR A 134 0.08 0.24 -9.03
CA THR A 134 -1.20 0.95 -9.00
C THR A 134 -1.41 1.66 -10.33
N ILE A 135 -2.50 1.32 -11.03
CA ILE A 135 -2.92 1.95 -12.28
C ILE A 135 -4.26 2.64 -12.02
N GLU A 136 -4.38 3.93 -12.32
CA GLU A 136 -5.62 4.70 -12.10
C GLU A 136 -6.19 4.56 -10.67
N ARG A 137 -5.30 4.58 -9.66
CA ARG A 137 -5.63 4.39 -8.24
C ARG A 137 -6.22 3.00 -7.90
N LYS A 138 -6.06 2.02 -8.77
CA LYS A 138 -6.46 0.63 -8.54
C LYS A 138 -5.23 -0.28 -8.53
N SER A 139 -5.25 -1.25 -7.61
CA SER A 139 -4.24 -2.31 -7.53
C SER A 139 -4.32 -3.24 -8.74
N LEU A 140 -3.17 -3.49 -9.37
CA LEU A 140 -3.08 -4.43 -10.46
C LEU A 140 -3.28 -5.86 -9.95
N CYS A 141 -2.78 -6.20 -8.76
CA CYS A 141 -3.00 -7.52 -8.16
C CYS A 141 -4.47 -7.81 -7.87
N GLN A 142 -5.19 -6.87 -7.26
CA GLN A 142 -6.61 -7.04 -6.99
C GLN A 142 -7.42 -7.17 -8.28
N THR A 143 -7.09 -6.36 -9.29
CA THR A 143 -7.83 -6.37 -10.57
C THR A 143 -7.51 -7.59 -11.43
N SER A 144 -6.30 -8.15 -11.31
CA SER A 144 -5.89 -9.31 -12.10
C SER A 144 -6.26 -10.64 -11.44
N PHE A 145 -6.13 -10.73 -10.11
CA PHE A 145 -6.28 -12.00 -9.37
C PHE A 145 -7.45 -12.01 -8.39
N GLY A 146 -8.20 -10.91 -8.25
CA GLY A 146 -9.38 -10.86 -7.38
C GLY A 146 -10.52 -11.76 -7.85
N ARG A 147 -11.37 -12.16 -6.90
CA ARG A 147 -12.64 -12.82 -7.22
C ARG A 147 -13.81 -11.83 -7.26
#